data_AF-A0A7C3Q3R3-F1
#
_entry.id   AF-A0A7C3Q3R3-F1
#
_cell.length_a   1.000
_cell.length_b   1.000
_cell.length_c   1.000
_cell.angle_alpha   90.00
_cell.angle_beta   90.00
_cell.angle_gamma   90.00
#
_symmetry.space_group_name_H-M   'P 1'
#
loop_
_entity.id
_entity.type
_entity.pdbx_description
1 polymer ?
#
loop_
_entity_poly.entity_id
_entity_poly.type
_entity_poly.pdbx_seq_one_letter_code
_entity_poly.pdbx_strand_id
1 'polypeptide(L)'
;MITKRMRIIIRGAVQGVGFRPFIYRVATEMGLPGWVLNSPQGVFIEVEGSKPQLDTFILRIEREKPPRAFIQSLEFYFLDPIGFTRFEIRHSNGAGERTTLVLPDIATCADCRNEIFDPANRRYLYPFTNCTNCGPRFTIIEALPYDRINITMKKFEMCEDCLREYENPLDRRFHAQPNACPNCGPHLELWDDRGRVLSCYHKALQEAAQALREGKTVAVKGLGGFHLMVDARNEQAVLRLRMRKHREEKPFALMYPYMEFVKSDCEVDELEKRLLLSSEAPVVLLKRIADCGPRIAGLDSKSEIPNPKSAIAPSVAPRNRYLGVMLPYTPLHHLLMAELGFPVVATSGNLSDEPICIDEWEALDRLRGIADVFLVHDRPIVRHVDDSVVRVMMGRELVVRRARGYSPFPVHLKEPAPPILAVGGHLKNTVALAVGDNVFISQHIGDLETKEAYETFYRVIQSLQTLYQVKPEQVVCDMHPDYLSTQYAKETGVSLISVQHHYAHVASCMAENEMEGPVLGVSWDGTGYGMDGTIWGGEFLWVDETSFHRVATFRRYRLPGGAMAIKEP
;
A
#
# COMPACT_ATOMS: atom_id res chain seq x y z
N MET A 1 0.21 35.75 -35.87
CA MET A 1 -0.67 34.65 -35.42
C MET A 1 -1.48 35.16 -34.24
N ILE A 2 -2.77 34.87 -34.16
CA ILE A 2 -3.60 35.28 -33.02
C ILE A 2 -3.20 34.39 -31.83
N THR A 3 -2.63 35.01 -30.79
CA THR A 3 -2.33 34.34 -29.52
C THR A 3 -3.64 34.03 -28.80
N LYS A 4 -3.77 32.81 -28.30
CA LYS A 4 -4.88 32.40 -27.44
C LYS A 4 -4.33 31.98 -26.09
N ARG A 5 -5.10 32.17 -25.03
CA ARG A 5 -4.88 31.51 -23.76
C ARG A 5 -5.70 30.24 -23.71
N MET A 6 -5.15 29.18 -23.14
CA MET A 6 -5.84 27.92 -22.94
C MET A 6 -5.72 27.53 -21.48
N ARG A 7 -6.88 27.30 -20.86
CA ARG A 7 -6.97 26.74 -19.51
C ARG A 7 -7.26 25.25 -19.63
N ILE A 8 -6.43 24.43 -19.00
CA ILE A 8 -6.54 22.98 -18.97
C ILE A 8 -6.81 22.54 -17.53
N ILE A 9 -7.74 21.61 -17.36
CA ILE A 9 -8.09 20.98 -16.09
C ILE A 9 -7.86 19.49 -16.27
N ILE A 10 -6.94 18.93 -15.49
CA ILE A 10 -6.56 17.52 -15.57
C ILE A 10 -6.95 16.85 -14.25
N ARG A 11 -7.78 15.81 -14.32
CA ARG A 11 -8.22 15.02 -13.16
C ARG A 11 -7.66 13.59 -13.25
N GLY A 12 -7.49 12.95 -12.10
CA GLY A 12 -6.94 11.61 -11.96
C GLY A 12 -5.75 11.54 -11.00
N ALA A 13 -4.90 10.52 -11.16
CA ALA A 13 -3.70 10.30 -10.36
C ALA A 13 -2.54 11.14 -10.91
N VAL A 14 -2.68 12.46 -10.79
CA VAL A 14 -1.77 13.46 -11.37
C VAL A 14 -1.04 14.31 -10.33
N GLN A 15 -1.27 14.08 -9.03
CA GLN A 15 -0.51 14.72 -7.95
C GLN A 15 0.49 13.74 -7.33
N GLY A 16 1.67 14.24 -6.92
CA GLY A 16 2.72 13.42 -6.34
C GLY A 16 3.47 12.49 -7.32
N VAL A 17 3.17 12.59 -8.62
CA VAL A 17 3.81 11.82 -9.73
C VAL A 17 4.88 12.63 -10.49
N GLY A 18 5.21 13.85 -10.05
CA GLY A 18 6.07 14.76 -10.82
C GLY A 18 5.36 15.42 -12.01
N PHE A 19 4.02 15.55 -11.97
CA PHE A 19 3.26 16.15 -13.08
C PHE A 19 3.54 17.65 -13.27
N ARG A 20 3.65 18.44 -12.19
CA ARG A 20 4.02 19.87 -12.27
C ARG A 20 5.39 20.06 -12.95
N PRO A 21 6.47 19.35 -12.54
CA PRO A 21 7.73 19.26 -13.28
C PRO A 21 7.58 18.95 -14.77
N PHE A 22 6.79 17.92 -15.09
CA PHE A 22 6.55 17.50 -16.45
C PHE A 22 5.92 18.61 -17.29
N ILE A 23 4.85 19.24 -16.80
CA ILE A 23 4.16 20.33 -17.49
C ILE A 23 5.09 21.53 -17.68
N TYR A 24 5.85 21.90 -16.65
CA TYR A 24 6.83 22.98 -16.75
C TYR A 24 7.85 22.69 -17.86
N ARG A 25 8.45 21.50 -17.87
CA ARG A 25 9.43 21.10 -18.89
C ARG A 25 8.85 21.20 -20.29
N VAL A 26 7.68 20.60 -20.53
CA VAL A 26 7.03 20.59 -21.86
C VAL A 26 6.68 22.02 -22.29
N ALA A 27 6.17 22.85 -21.39
CA ALA A 27 5.81 24.24 -21.70
C ALA A 27 7.05 25.08 -22.05
N THR A 28 8.13 24.94 -21.27
CA THR A 28 9.40 25.66 -21.51
C THR A 28 10.07 25.23 -22.80
N GLU A 29 10.12 23.93 -23.11
CA GLU A 29 10.66 23.42 -24.38
C GLU A 29 9.91 23.96 -25.60
N MET A 30 8.61 24.21 -25.46
CA MET A 30 7.76 24.74 -26.53
C MET A 30 7.72 26.28 -26.56
N GLY A 31 8.37 26.97 -25.61
CA GLY A 31 8.32 28.42 -25.48
C GLY A 31 6.93 28.97 -25.13
N LEU A 32 6.10 28.18 -24.42
CA LEU A 32 4.75 28.57 -24.02
C LEU A 32 4.77 29.21 -22.62
N PRO A 33 4.48 30.51 -22.48
CA PRO A 33 4.35 31.13 -21.17
C PRO A 33 3.00 30.77 -20.52
N GLY A 34 2.92 30.84 -19.18
CA GLY A 34 1.75 30.33 -18.46
C GLY A 34 2.06 29.90 -17.03
N TRP A 35 1.25 28.99 -16.49
CA TRP A 35 1.48 28.42 -15.17
C TRP A 35 0.82 27.06 -14.98
N VAL A 36 1.29 26.31 -13.97
CA VAL A 36 0.68 25.09 -13.46
C VAL A 36 0.56 25.11 -11.94
N LEU A 37 -0.54 24.58 -11.38
CA LEU A 37 -0.72 24.41 -9.94
C LEU A 37 -1.50 23.14 -9.59
N ASN A 38 -1.30 22.67 -8.35
CA ASN A 38 -2.13 21.61 -7.76
C ASN A 38 -3.34 22.23 -7.05
N SER A 39 -4.50 21.60 -7.20
CA SER A 39 -5.76 21.96 -6.53
C SER A 39 -6.43 20.68 -6.01
N PRO A 40 -7.37 20.71 -5.05
CA PRO A 40 -8.00 19.48 -4.57
C PRO A 40 -8.78 18.69 -5.63
N GLN A 41 -9.10 19.27 -6.79
CA GLN A 41 -9.77 18.60 -7.92
C GLN A 41 -8.80 17.98 -8.94
N GLY A 42 -7.51 18.33 -8.91
CA GLY A 42 -6.53 17.87 -9.90
C GLY A 42 -5.40 18.87 -10.16
N VAL A 43 -4.95 18.93 -11.41
CA VAL A 43 -3.91 19.86 -11.88
C VAL A 43 -4.54 20.89 -12.82
N PHE A 44 -4.29 22.16 -12.54
CA PHE A 44 -4.75 23.28 -13.35
C PHE A 44 -3.57 23.89 -14.10
N ILE A 45 -3.75 24.15 -15.38
CA ILE A 45 -2.74 24.73 -16.26
C ILE A 45 -3.36 25.90 -17.01
N GLU A 46 -2.67 27.02 -17.12
CA GLU A 46 -2.95 28.00 -18.17
C GLU A 46 -1.70 28.21 -19.01
N VAL A 47 -1.86 28.23 -20.32
CA VAL A 47 -0.78 28.46 -21.29
C VAL A 47 -1.25 29.44 -22.36
N GLU A 48 -0.34 30.28 -22.84
CA GLU A 48 -0.58 31.18 -23.97
C GLU A 48 0.29 30.79 -25.16
N GLY A 49 -0.29 30.81 -26.35
CA GLY A 49 0.44 30.48 -27.57
C GLY A 49 -0.43 30.58 -28.82
N SER A 50 0.17 30.27 -29.97
CA SER A 50 -0.60 30.07 -31.19
C SER A 50 -1.42 28.77 -31.07
N LYS A 51 -2.60 28.72 -31.71
CA LYS A 51 -3.45 27.52 -31.67
C LYS A 51 -2.72 26.22 -32.03
N PRO A 52 -1.88 26.16 -33.08
CA PRO A 52 -1.11 24.94 -33.39
C PRO A 52 -0.14 24.51 -32.28
N GLN A 53 0.49 25.46 -31.57
CA GLN A 53 1.35 25.14 -30.44
C GLN A 53 0.54 24.58 -29.26
N LEU A 54 -0.64 25.15 -28.99
CA LEU A 54 -1.53 24.70 -27.94
C LEU A 54 -2.09 23.29 -28.22
N ASP A 55 -2.48 23.01 -29.46
CA ASP A 55 -2.94 21.68 -29.87
C ASP A 55 -1.80 20.64 -29.72
N THR A 56 -0.58 21.02 -30.09
CA THR A 56 0.62 20.17 -29.89
C THR A 56 0.92 19.95 -28.41
N PHE A 57 0.72 20.96 -27.57
CA PHE A 57 0.96 20.88 -26.14
C PHE A 57 0.06 19.84 -25.47
N ILE A 58 -1.24 19.81 -25.82
CA ILE A 58 -2.18 18.78 -25.33
C ILE A 58 -1.71 17.38 -25.73
N LEU A 59 -1.33 17.18 -27.00
CA LEU A 59 -0.86 15.88 -27.49
C LEU A 59 0.40 15.40 -26.75
N ARG A 60 1.33 16.32 -26.43
CA ARG A 60 2.52 15.98 -25.63
C ARG A 60 2.15 15.64 -24.19
N ILE A 61 1.19 16.33 -23.58
CA ILE A 61 0.70 15.99 -22.24
C ILE A 61 0.21 14.53 -22.20
N GLU A 62 -0.56 14.10 -23.18
CA GLU A 62 -1.10 12.73 -23.21
C GLU A 62 -0.02 11.67 -23.47
N ARG A 63 0.90 11.94 -24.41
CA ARG A 63 1.92 10.97 -24.86
C ARG A 63 3.11 10.85 -23.92
N GLU A 64 3.57 11.97 -23.36
CA GLU A 64 4.81 12.06 -22.59
C GLU A 64 4.57 12.12 -21.08
N LYS A 65 3.32 11.93 -20.62
CA LYS A 65 2.96 11.96 -19.20
C LYS A 65 3.89 11.07 -18.36
N PRO A 66 4.17 11.46 -17.09
CA PRO A 66 4.96 10.62 -16.20
C PRO A 66 4.43 9.19 -16.17
N PRO A 67 5.29 8.17 -16.06
CA PRO A 67 4.89 6.76 -16.21
C PRO A 67 3.82 6.32 -15.20
N ARG A 68 3.74 7.02 -14.06
CA ARG A 68 2.78 6.74 -12.99
C ARG A 68 1.61 7.71 -12.93
N ALA A 69 1.53 8.64 -13.88
CA ALA A 69 0.40 9.54 -14.00
C ALA A 69 -0.74 8.84 -14.74
N PHE A 70 -1.91 8.81 -14.12
CA PHE A 70 -3.15 8.37 -14.75
C PHE A 70 -4.06 9.58 -14.93
N ILE A 71 -4.35 9.93 -16.18
CA ILE A 71 -5.27 11.00 -16.54
C ILE A 71 -6.63 10.36 -16.76
N GLN A 72 -7.60 10.70 -15.91
CA GLN A 72 -8.98 10.24 -16.03
C GLN A 72 -9.77 11.18 -16.95
N SER A 73 -9.60 12.50 -16.76
CA SER A 73 -10.19 13.51 -17.64
C SER A 73 -9.21 14.64 -17.92
N LEU A 74 -9.29 15.16 -19.14
CA LEU A 74 -8.58 16.34 -19.61
C LEU A 74 -9.59 17.25 -20.30
N GLU A 75 -9.96 18.33 -19.62
CA GLU A 75 -10.84 19.37 -20.14
C GLU A 75 -10.02 20.61 -20.46
N PHE A 76 -10.31 21.29 -21.56
CA PHE A 76 -9.65 22.55 -21.87
C PHE A 76 -10.58 23.56 -22.52
N TYR A 77 -10.30 24.83 -22.26
CA TYR A 77 -11.08 25.97 -22.76
C TYR A 77 -10.15 27.04 -23.29
N PHE A 78 -10.51 27.65 -24.41
CA PHE A 78 -9.81 28.83 -24.91
C PHE A 78 -10.36 30.09 -24.25
N LEU A 79 -9.45 30.96 -23.82
CA LEU A 79 -9.70 32.23 -23.15
C LEU A 79 -8.94 33.34 -23.86
N ASP A 80 -9.29 34.59 -23.54
CA ASP A 80 -8.56 35.75 -24.01
C ASP A 80 -7.15 35.80 -23.38
N PRO A 81 -6.11 36.13 -24.17
CA PRO A 81 -4.75 36.26 -23.68
C PRO A 81 -4.61 37.42 -22.69
N ILE A 82 -3.85 37.18 -21.64
CA ILE A 82 -3.47 38.15 -20.59
C ILE A 82 -2.04 38.67 -20.84
N GLY A 83 -1.20 37.94 -21.58
CA GLY A 83 0.16 38.35 -21.93
C GLY A 83 1.20 37.79 -20.96
N PHE A 84 1.18 36.48 -20.71
CA PHE A 84 2.20 35.84 -19.88
C PHE A 84 3.59 35.95 -20.53
N THR A 85 4.61 36.20 -19.73
CA THR A 85 6.00 36.36 -20.21
C THR A 85 6.88 35.14 -19.96
N ARG A 86 6.50 34.28 -19.00
CA ARG A 86 7.21 33.05 -18.63
C ARG A 86 6.24 31.99 -18.14
N PHE A 87 6.72 30.75 -18.04
CA PHE A 87 5.97 29.65 -17.43
C PHE A 87 6.38 29.46 -15.97
N GLU A 88 5.41 29.30 -15.05
CA GLU A 88 5.67 29.18 -13.61
C GLU A 88 4.93 28.01 -12.96
N ILE A 89 5.55 27.37 -11.98
CA ILE A 89 4.83 26.47 -11.06
C ILE A 89 4.32 27.32 -9.90
N ARG A 90 3.00 27.53 -9.84
CA ARG A 90 2.37 28.34 -8.79
C ARG A 90 2.08 27.51 -7.54
N HIS A 91 1.96 28.20 -6.41
CA HIS A 91 1.53 27.59 -5.15
C HIS A 91 0.14 26.96 -5.28
N SER A 92 -0.04 25.84 -4.59
CA SER A 92 -1.27 25.07 -4.60
C SER A 92 -2.43 25.90 -4.02
N ASN A 93 -3.61 25.84 -4.63
CA ASN A 93 -4.83 26.47 -4.09
C ASN A 93 -5.61 25.45 -3.25
N GLY A 94 -6.29 25.89 -2.18
CA GLY A 94 -7.06 25.03 -1.28
C GLY A 94 -8.56 24.96 -1.57
N ALA A 95 -9.07 25.72 -2.55
CA ALA A 95 -10.51 25.85 -2.80
C ALA A 95 -11.12 24.69 -3.62
N GLY A 96 -12.34 24.29 -3.27
CA GLY A 96 -13.22 23.34 -3.99
C GLY A 96 -13.20 21.89 -3.48
N GLU A 97 -14.00 21.01 -4.10
CA GLU A 97 -14.15 19.59 -3.71
C GLU A 97 -12.86 18.78 -3.90
N ARG A 98 -12.59 17.84 -2.99
CA ARG A 98 -11.36 17.04 -3.01
C ARG A 98 -11.57 15.71 -3.72
N THR A 99 -11.49 15.72 -5.05
CA THR A 99 -11.63 14.53 -5.90
C THR A 99 -10.29 14.01 -6.42
N THR A 100 -9.17 14.65 -6.07
CA THR A 100 -7.84 14.21 -6.53
C THR A 100 -7.51 12.82 -6.01
N LEU A 101 -7.08 11.94 -6.91
CA LEU A 101 -6.61 10.61 -6.56
C LEU A 101 -5.28 10.69 -5.80
N VAL A 102 -5.26 10.12 -4.60
CA VAL A 102 -4.03 9.97 -3.81
C VAL A 102 -3.28 8.74 -4.30
N LEU A 103 -2.00 8.92 -4.62
CA LEU A 103 -1.16 7.80 -5.02
C LEU A 103 -0.89 6.86 -3.84
N PRO A 104 -0.78 5.55 -4.09
CA PRO A 104 -0.22 4.63 -3.14
C PRO A 104 1.26 4.93 -2.90
N ASP A 105 1.81 4.35 -1.85
CA ASP A 105 3.26 4.34 -1.61
C ASP A 105 3.96 3.45 -2.63
N ILE A 106 5.14 3.89 -3.08
CA ILE A 106 5.79 3.25 -4.22
C ILE A 106 7.24 2.90 -3.94
N ALA A 107 7.64 1.71 -4.37
CA ALA A 107 8.99 1.19 -4.20
C ALA A 107 10.04 2.09 -4.83
N THR A 108 11.24 2.03 -4.26
CA THR A 108 12.44 2.78 -4.68
C THR A 108 12.74 2.52 -6.15
N CYS A 109 12.83 3.56 -6.98
CA CYS A 109 13.18 3.39 -8.39
C CYS A 109 14.65 2.98 -8.56
N ALA A 110 14.99 2.42 -9.72
CA ALA A 110 16.36 1.99 -10.03
C ALA A 110 17.39 3.12 -9.86
N ASP A 111 17.04 4.35 -10.25
CA ASP A 111 17.95 5.50 -10.15
C ASP A 111 18.27 5.87 -8.69
N CYS A 112 17.27 5.88 -7.81
CA CYS A 112 17.46 6.15 -6.39
C CYS A 112 18.18 4.99 -5.69
N ARG A 113 17.91 3.75 -6.13
CA ARG A 113 18.63 2.57 -5.65
C ARG A 113 20.12 2.66 -6.01
N ASN A 114 20.47 3.07 -7.23
CA ASN A 114 21.87 3.21 -7.63
C ASN A 114 22.58 4.29 -6.81
N GLU A 115 21.94 5.43 -6.54
CA GLU A 115 22.55 6.50 -5.74
C GLU A 115 22.90 6.09 -4.30
N ILE A 116 22.05 5.30 -3.64
CA ILE A 116 22.34 4.90 -2.25
C ILE A 116 23.51 3.91 -2.15
N PHE A 117 23.90 3.29 -3.28
CA PHE A 117 25.06 2.40 -3.36
C PHE A 117 26.26 3.02 -4.08
N ASP A 118 26.16 4.27 -4.54
CA ASP A 118 27.24 4.99 -5.21
C ASP A 118 28.05 5.83 -4.19
N PRO A 119 29.31 5.49 -3.89
CA PRO A 119 30.14 6.23 -2.94
C PRO A 119 30.41 7.68 -3.34
N ALA A 120 30.27 8.03 -4.62
CA ALA A 120 30.43 9.39 -5.11
C ALA A 120 29.16 10.25 -4.91
N ASN A 121 28.02 9.63 -4.62
CA ASN A 121 26.77 10.33 -4.46
C ASN A 121 26.62 10.89 -3.03
N ARG A 122 26.08 12.11 -2.90
CA ARG A 122 25.80 12.74 -1.60
C ARG A 122 24.77 11.99 -0.74
N ARG A 123 24.03 11.05 -1.34
CA ARG A 123 23.05 10.18 -0.66
C ARG A 123 23.55 8.75 -0.50
N TYR A 124 24.85 8.51 -0.64
CA TYR A 124 25.45 7.22 -0.35
C TYR A 124 25.03 6.72 1.04
N LEU A 125 24.50 5.50 1.10
CA LEU A 125 23.97 4.84 2.30
C LEU A 125 22.85 5.60 3.03
N TYR A 126 22.15 6.52 2.35
CA TYR A 126 21.04 7.28 2.95
C TYR A 126 19.69 6.52 2.83
N PRO A 127 19.05 6.13 3.96
CA PRO A 127 17.92 5.20 3.98
C PRO A 127 16.56 5.81 3.59
N PHE A 128 16.50 7.12 3.32
CA PHE A 128 15.25 7.82 2.98
C PHE A 128 15.26 8.47 1.59
N THR A 129 16.24 8.13 0.76
CA THR A 129 16.36 8.61 -0.63
C THR A 129 15.08 8.36 -1.42
N ASN A 130 14.56 9.40 -2.06
CA ASN A 130 13.44 9.30 -2.99
C ASN A 130 13.56 10.36 -4.10
N CYS A 131 12.66 10.28 -5.09
CA CYS A 131 12.46 11.27 -6.13
C CYS A 131 10.95 11.42 -6.43
N THR A 132 10.59 12.22 -7.44
CA THR A 132 9.17 12.35 -7.87
C THR A 132 8.56 11.02 -8.29
N ASN A 133 9.40 10.07 -8.74
CA ASN A 133 9.01 8.76 -9.26
C ASN A 133 9.16 7.63 -8.24
N CYS A 134 9.31 7.86 -6.93
CA CYS A 134 9.28 6.78 -5.93
C CYS A 134 9.10 7.29 -4.50
N GLY A 135 9.00 6.36 -3.55
CA GLY A 135 8.97 6.65 -2.13
C GLY A 135 7.56 6.80 -1.56
N PRO A 136 7.46 7.23 -0.29
CA PRO A 136 6.18 7.33 0.41
C PRO A 136 5.28 8.42 -0.16
N ARG A 137 3.98 8.16 -0.11
CA ARG A 137 2.87 9.03 -0.52
C ARG A 137 1.77 8.91 0.52
N PHE A 138 0.88 7.93 0.41
CA PHE A 138 -0.29 7.76 1.26
C PHE A 138 0.04 7.69 2.75
N THR A 139 1.16 7.05 3.13
CA THR A 139 1.57 6.92 4.53
C THR A 139 2.08 8.20 5.18
N ILE A 140 2.41 9.23 4.39
CA ILE A 140 2.97 10.49 4.90
C ILE A 140 2.09 11.71 4.62
N ILE A 141 1.01 11.56 3.86
CA ILE A 141 0.08 12.66 3.57
C ILE A 141 -0.76 12.96 4.80
N GLU A 142 -0.77 14.20 5.27
CA GLU A 142 -1.68 14.64 6.33
C GLU A 142 -2.94 15.27 5.73
N ALA A 143 -2.79 16.07 4.67
CA ALA A 143 -3.89 16.75 3.99
C ALA A 143 -3.62 16.94 2.48
N LEU A 144 -4.68 17.24 1.73
CA LEU A 144 -4.61 17.70 0.33
C LEU A 144 -4.72 19.24 0.26
N PRO A 145 -4.08 19.90 -0.72
CA PRO A 145 -3.32 19.36 -1.86
C PRO A 145 -1.92 18.82 -1.47
N TYR A 146 -1.34 17.95 -2.33
CA TYR A 146 -0.04 17.32 -2.08
C TYR A 146 1.12 18.33 -2.16
N ASP A 147 1.59 18.75 -0.98
CA ASP A 147 2.64 19.74 -0.78
C ASP A 147 3.44 19.42 0.49
N ARG A 148 4.69 19.91 0.61
CA ARG A 148 5.60 19.53 1.69
C ARG A 148 5.04 19.90 3.07
N ILE A 149 4.33 21.03 3.17
CA ILE A 149 3.70 21.50 4.40
C ILE A 149 2.54 20.59 4.88
N ASN A 150 1.94 19.83 3.97
CA ASN A 150 0.81 18.93 4.22
C ASN A 150 1.23 17.45 4.33
N ILE A 151 2.52 17.18 4.47
CA ILE A 151 3.07 15.83 4.68
C ILE A 151 4.00 15.82 5.90
N THR A 152 4.34 14.64 6.41
CA THR A 152 5.19 14.51 7.61
C THR A 152 6.60 15.08 7.44
N MET A 153 7.02 15.31 6.19
CA MET A 153 8.29 15.97 5.87
C MET A 153 8.32 17.46 6.20
N LYS A 154 7.19 18.08 6.60
CA LYS A 154 7.11 19.50 7.01
C LYS A 154 8.04 19.88 8.17
N LYS A 155 8.42 18.92 9.01
CA LYS A 155 9.34 19.12 10.15
C LYS A 155 10.81 19.19 9.74
N PHE A 156 11.13 18.78 8.52
CA PHE A 156 12.48 18.68 7.99
C PHE A 156 12.70 19.81 6.99
N GLU A 157 13.39 20.87 7.38
CA GLU A 157 13.74 21.97 6.47
C GLU A 157 14.77 21.49 5.43
N MET A 158 14.61 21.86 4.16
CA MET A 158 15.58 21.45 3.14
C MET A 158 16.88 22.24 3.29
N CYS A 159 18.03 21.57 3.29
CA CYS A 159 19.31 22.26 3.14
C CYS A 159 19.45 22.87 1.73
N GLU A 160 20.43 23.77 1.56
CA GLU A 160 20.67 24.49 0.31
C GLU A 160 20.79 23.58 -0.92
N ASP A 161 21.48 22.44 -0.80
CA ASP A 161 21.62 21.49 -1.91
C ASP A 161 20.30 20.79 -2.28
N CYS A 162 19.50 20.42 -1.27
CA CYS A 162 18.18 19.84 -1.51
C CYS A 162 17.21 20.87 -2.10
N LEU A 163 17.30 22.13 -1.68
CA LEU A 163 16.50 23.22 -2.22
C LEU A 163 16.89 23.49 -3.68
N ARG A 164 18.20 23.51 -4.00
CA ARG A 164 18.70 23.66 -5.37
C ARG A 164 18.17 22.57 -6.30
N GLU A 165 18.16 21.31 -5.87
CA GLU A 165 17.55 20.21 -6.65
C GLU A 165 16.01 20.34 -6.73
N TYR A 166 15.37 20.82 -5.67
CA TYR A 166 13.92 20.99 -5.63
C TYR A 166 13.42 22.09 -6.58
N GLU A 167 14.22 23.14 -6.78
CA GLU A 167 13.91 24.28 -7.63
C GLU A 167 14.46 24.14 -9.06
N ASN A 168 15.43 23.25 -9.30
CA ASN A 168 16.03 23.04 -10.61
C ASN A 168 15.13 22.17 -11.51
N PRO A 169 14.58 22.70 -12.62
CA PRO A 169 13.69 21.95 -13.51
C PRO A 169 14.34 20.76 -14.24
N LEU A 170 15.67 20.76 -14.34
CA LEU A 170 16.44 19.70 -14.97
C LEU A 170 16.78 18.57 -14.01
N ASP A 171 16.55 18.75 -12.70
CA ASP A 171 16.79 17.72 -11.70
C ASP A 171 15.58 16.79 -11.57
N ARG A 172 15.84 15.49 -11.38
CA ARG A 172 14.80 14.48 -11.14
C ARG A 172 14.03 14.68 -9.83
N ARG A 173 14.55 15.54 -8.94
CA ARG A 173 13.94 15.92 -7.67
C ARG A 173 13.25 17.27 -7.72
N PHE A 174 13.10 17.86 -8.91
CA PHE A 174 12.28 19.05 -9.11
C PHE A 174 10.88 18.83 -8.54
N HIS A 175 10.48 19.66 -7.58
CA HIS A 175 9.22 19.53 -6.83
C HIS A 175 8.96 18.15 -6.15
N ALA A 176 10.00 17.36 -5.86
CA ALA A 176 9.88 16.17 -5.03
C ALA A 176 9.60 16.58 -3.58
N GLN A 177 8.32 16.55 -3.19
CA GLN A 177 7.87 16.99 -1.85
C GLN A 177 8.61 16.29 -0.70
N PRO A 178 8.92 14.98 -0.76
CA PRO A 178 9.68 14.31 0.29
C PRO A 178 11.20 14.32 0.09
N ASN A 179 11.75 15.24 -0.73
CA ASN A 179 13.19 15.36 -0.94
C ASN A 179 13.93 15.61 0.39
N ALA A 180 15.04 14.90 0.57
CA ALA A 180 15.91 15.01 1.73
C ALA A 180 17.30 14.41 1.44
N CYS A 181 18.24 14.65 2.34
CA CYS A 181 19.59 14.08 2.37
C CYS A 181 20.04 13.87 3.83
N PRO A 182 21.21 13.26 4.09
CA PRO A 182 21.71 13.05 5.45
C PRO A 182 21.80 14.32 6.33
N ASN A 183 21.95 15.50 5.73
CA ASN A 183 22.11 16.76 6.48
C ASN A 183 20.78 17.36 6.97
N CYS A 184 19.67 17.07 6.29
CA CYS A 184 18.42 17.82 6.48
C CYS A 184 17.19 16.91 6.61
N GLY A 185 17.40 15.60 6.50
CA GLY A 185 16.34 14.61 6.49
C GLY A 185 16.32 13.76 7.76
N PRO A 186 15.39 12.80 7.79
CA PRO A 186 15.32 11.84 8.88
C PRO A 186 16.56 10.96 9.01
N HIS A 187 16.80 10.44 10.21
CA HIS A 187 17.90 9.53 10.52
C HIS A 187 17.41 8.25 11.21
N LEU A 188 18.28 7.24 11.21
CA LEU A 188 18.03 5.97 11.91
C LEU A 188 18.54 6.03 13.34
N GLU A 189 17.85 5.34 14.23
CA GLU A 189 18.33 5.04 15.58
C GLU A 189 18.08 3.58 15.90
N LEU A 190 18.99 2.96 16.63
CA LEU A 190 18.79 1.63 17.21
C LEU A 190 18.51 1.79 18.69
N TRP A 191 17.37 1.31 19.15
CA TRP A 191 16.98 1.33 20.55
C TRP A 191 17.05 -0.07 21.16
N ASP A 192 17.31 -0.14 22.46
CA ASP A 192 17.10 -1.36 23.25
C ASP A 192 15.62 -1.57 23.61
N ASP A 193 15.32 -2.63 24.37
CA ASP A 193 13.98 -2.99 24.85
C ASP A 193 13.38 -2.00 25.86
N ARG A 194 14.12 -0.95 26.24
CA ARG A 194 13.70 0.13 27.13
C ARG A 194 13.64 1.48 26.43
N GLY A 195 13.90 1.54 25.12
CA GLY A 195 13.88 2.78 24.34
C GLY A 195 15.15 3.62 24.48
N ARG A 196 16.25 3.07 25.01
CA ARG A 196 17.53 3.78 25.07
C ARG A 196 18.23 3.66 23.72
N VAL A 197 18.67 4.79 23.18
CA VAL A 197 19.47 4.84 21.95
C VAL A 197 20.83 4.17 22.16
N LEU A 198 21.09 3.10 21.41
CA LEU A 198 22.36 2.37 21.34
C LEU A 198 23.29 2.97 20.29
N SER A 199 22.75 3.32 19.13
CA SER A 199 23.48 3.92 18.02
C SER A 199 22.55 4.70 17.07
N CYS A 200 23.16 5.54 16.23
CA CYS A 200 22.45 6.41 15.29
C CYS A 200 23.03 6.28 13.86
N TYR A 201 22.29 6.81 12.89
CA TYR A 201 22.69 6.88 11.48
C TYR A 201 23.05 5.51 10.88
N HIS A 202 24.09 5.43 10.04
CA HIS A 202 24.48 4.18 9.39
C HIS A 202 24.91 3.10 10.39
N LYS A 203 25.51 3.48 11.52
CA LYS A 203 25.91 2.53 12.57
C LYS A 203 24.71 1.78 13.16
N ALA A 204 23.55 2.43 13.29
CA ALA A 204 22.31 1.79 13.73
C ALA A 204 21.88 0.65 12.78
N LEU A 205 22.02 0.85 11.47
CA LEU A 205 21.73 -0.18 10.47
C LEU A 205 22.69 -1.37 10.58
N GLN A 206 23.99 -1.10 10.76
CA GLN A 206 25.01 -2.15 10.90
C GLN A 206 24.78 -2.99 12.16
N GLU A 207 24.48 -2.36 13.29
CA GLU A 207 24.21 -3.06 14.55
C GLU A 207 22.88 -3.83 14.50
N ALA A 208 21.86 -3.31 13.82
CA ALA A 208 20.62 -4.06 13.55
C ALA A 208 20.88 -5.29 12.68
N ALA A 209 21.69 -5.16 11.62
CA ALA A 209 22.08 -6.29 10.79
C ALA A 209 22.87 -7.34 11.59
N GLN A 210 23.77 -6.89 12.46
CA GLN A 210 24.51 -7.76 13.36
C GLN A 210 23.59 -8.51 14.34
N ALA A 211 22.59 -7.84 14.91
CA ALA A 211 21.59 -8.47 15.78
C ALA A 211 20.81 -9.58 15.03
N LEU A 212 20.43 -9.36 13.77
CA LEU A 212 19.81 -10.38 12.93
C LEU A 212 20.73 -11.57 12.67
N ARG A 213 22.03 -11.33 12.41
CA ARG A 213 23.04 -12.40 12.26
C ARG A 213 23.21 -13.23 13.53
N GLU A 214 23.07 -12.61 14.70
CA GLU A 214 23.07 -13.27 16.01
C GLU A 214 21.76 -14.03 16.30
N GLY A 215 20.77 -13.97 15.38
CA GLY A 215 19.48 -14.63 15.51
C GLY A 215 18.49 -13.89 16.40
N LYS A 216 18.76 -12.63 16.77
CA LYS A 216 17.81 -11.79 17.53
C LYS A 216 16.63 -11.37 16.63
N THR A 217 15.51 -11.02 17.27
CA THR A 217 14.36 -10.40 16.63
C THR A 217 14.54 -8.89 16.62
N VAL A 218 14.53 -8.28 15.44
CA VAL A 218 14.64 -6.83 15.27
C VAL A 218 13.31 -6.25 14.82
N ALA A 219 12.78 -5.27 15.54
CA ALA A 219 11.65 -4.47 15.09
C ALA A 219 12.17 -3.33 14.20
N VAL A 220 11.84 -3.33 12.91
CA VAL A 220 12.31 -2.33 11.94
C VAL A 220 11.15 -1.42 11.56
N LYS A 221 11.28 -0.11 11.79
CA LYS A 221 10.30 0.89 11.33
C LYS A 221 10.42 1.03 9.81
N GLY A 222 9.42 0.51 9.10
CA GLY A 222 9.33 0.53 7.65
C GLY A 222 8.57 1.75 7.13
N LEU A 223 7.97 1.61 5.95
CA LEU A 223 7.24 2.70 5.28
C LEU A 223 5.83 2.92 5.83
N GLY A 224 5.11 1.83 6.11
CA GLY A 224 3.71 1.83 6.54
C GLY A 224 3.50 1.31 7.97
N GLY A 225 4.59 0.98 8.68
CA GLY A 225 4.57 0.48 10.05
C GLY A 225 5.82 -0.33 10.35
N PHE A 226 5.84 -1.00 11.49
CA PHE A 226 6.96 -1.83 11.92
C PHE A 226 6.94 -3.24 11.32
N HIS A 227 8.10 -3.79 11.00
CA HIS A 227 8.29 -5.23 10.75
C HIS A 227 9.02 -5.88 11.92
N LEU A 228 8.63 -7.11 12.28
CA LEU A 228 9.47 -8.00 13.07
C LEU A 228 10.29 -8.85 12.10
N MET A 229 11.62 -8.72 12.21
CA MET A 229 12.58 -9.40 11.35
C MET A 229 13.46 -10.38 12.13
N VAL A 230 13.70 -11.55 11.55
CA VAL A 230 14.65 -12.59 12.01
C VAL A 230 15.28 -13.28 10.81
N ASP A 231 16.48 -13.87 10.96
CA ASP A 231 17.09 -14.71 9.91
C ASP A 231 16.16 -15.88 9.56
N ALA A 232 15.66 -15.92 8.31
CA ALA A 232 14.71 -16.93 7.85
C ALA A 232 15.32 -18.34 7.73
N ARG A 233 16.64 -18.45 7.86
CA ARG A 233 17.38 -19.72 7.80
C ARG A 233 17.56 -20.32 9.19
N ASN A 234 17.38 -19.52 10.24
CA ASN A 234 17.57 -19.93 11.63
C ASN A 234 16.25 -20.41 12.24
N GLU A 235 16.05 -21.73 12.27
CA GLU A 235 14.85 -22.37 12.80
C GLU A 235 14.54 -21.95 14.25
N GLN A 236 15.56 -21.83 15.11
CA GLN A 236 15.35 -21.44 16.51
C GLN A 236 14.89 -19.99 16.66
N ALA A 237 15.41 -19.08 15.82
CA ALA A 237 14.97 -17.70 15.80
C ALA A 237 13.51 -17.58 15.29
N VAL A 238 13.15 -18.33 14.25
CA VAL A 238 11.78 -18.36 13.71
C VAL A 238 10.79 -18.94 14.72
N LEU A 239 11.13 -20.06 15.39
CA LEU A 239 10.30 -20.63 16.46
C LEU A 239 10.12 -19.67 17.63
N ARG A 240 11.19 -18.99 18.06
CA ARG A 240 11.12 -17.97 19.12
C ARG A 240 10.18 -16.82 18.73
N LEU A 241 10.25 -16.35 17.49
CA LEU A 241 9.33 -15.32 16.99
C LEU A 241 7.87 -15.81 17.01
N ARG A 242 7.59 -17.06 16.60
CA ARG A 242 6.23 -17.63 16.67
C ARG A 242 5.68 -17.66 18.08
N MET A 243 6.49 -18.16 19.03
CA MET A 243 6.10 -18.25 20.44
C MET A 243 5.81 -16.86 21.00
N ARG A 244 6.71 -15.88 20.79
CA ARG A 244 6.54 -14.52 21.31
C ARG A 244 5.36 -13.77 20.66
N LYS A 245 5.04 -14.04 19.40
CA LYS A 245 3.93 -13.40 18.66
C LYS A 245 2.57 -14.11 18.85
N HIS A 246 2.54 -15.25 19.54
CA HIS A 246 1.37 -16.14 19.61
C HIS A 246 0.83 -16.51 18.22
N ARG A 247 1.74 -16.81 17.28
CA ARG A 247 1.40 -17.12 15.89
C ARG A 247 1.85 -18.53 15.52
N GLU A 248 0.97 -19.49 15.76
CA GLU A 248 1.27 -20.93 15.63
C GLU A 248 1.63 -21.32 14.19
N GLU A 249 0.67 -21.31 13.26
CA GLU A 249 0.90 -21.90 11.92
C GLU A 249 0.85 -20.90 10.76
N LYS A 250 0.24 -19.73 10.96
CA LYS A 250 0.05 -18.74 9.89
C LYS A 250 1.43 -18.39 9.27
N PRO A 251 1.62 -18.58 7.95
CA PRO A 251 2.93 -18.39 7.31
C PRO A 251 3.51 -17.00 7.54
N PHE A 252 4.83 -16.91 7.61
CA PHE A 252 5.56 -15.64 7.60
C PHE A 252 5.90 -15.23 6.17
N ALA A 253 5.83 -13.92 5.92
CA ALA A 253 6.39 -13.34 4.70
C ALA A 253 7.91 -13.24 4.82
N LEU A 254 8.60 -13.40 3.70
CA LEU A 254 10.04 -13.37 3.56
C LEU A 254 10.46 -12.18 2.70
N MET A 255 11.47 -11.46 3.16
CA MET A 255 12.17 -10.48 2.32
C MET A 255 13.48 -11.09 1.83
N TYR A 256 13.64 -11.17 0.51
CA TYR A 256 14.87 -11.63 -0.12
C TYR A 256 15.73 -10.45 -0.58
N PRO A 257 17.06 -10.56 -0.55
CA PRO A 257 17.93 -9.46 -0.98
C PRO A 257 17.90 -9.26 -2.49
N TYR A 258 17.85 -10.35 -3.26
CA TYR A 258 17.86 -10.33 -4.73
C TYR A 258 17.01 -11.46 -5.32
N MET A 259 16.62 -11.32 -6.59
CA MET A 259 15.78 -12.27 -7.31
C MET A 259 16.42 -13.66 -7.47
N GLU A 260 17.75 -13.71 -7.55
CA GLU A 260 18.53 -14.92 -7.70
C GLU A 260 18.32 -15.88 -6.52
N PHE A 261 18.25 -15.35 -5.29
CA PHE A 261 17.94 -16.13 -4.10
C PHE A 261 16.48 -16.58 -4.05
N VAL A 262 15.54 -15.81 -4.62
CA VAL A 262 14.14 -16.24 -4.71
C VAL A 262 14.04 -17.50 -5.58
N LYS A 263 14.73 -17.49 -6.73
CA LYS A 263 14.74 -18.61 -7.68
C LYS A 263 15.42 -19.88 -7.16
N SER A 264 16.25 -19.79 -6.12
CA SER A 264 16.83 -20.98 -5.48
C SER A 264 15.86 -21.71 -4.55
N ASP A 265 14.86 -21.00 -4.00
CA ASP A 265 13.91 -21.58 -3.03
C ASP A 265 12.49 -21.76 -3.60
N CYS A 266 12.13 -21.02 -4.65
CA CYS A 266 10.79 -20.98 -5.23
C CYS A 266 10.78 -21.17 -6.75
N GLU A 267 9.72 -21.81 -7.25
CA GLU A 267 9.30 -21.71 -8.64
C GLU A 267 8.78 -20.28 -8.89
N VAL A 268 9.26 -19.63 -9.95
CA VAL A 268 8.88 -18.24 -10.29
C VAL A 268 8.56 -18.15 -11.78
N ASP A 269 7.30 -17.89 -12.12
CA ASP A 269 6.89 -17.59 -13.48
C ASP A 269 7.16 -16.12 -13.88
N GLU A 270 6.92 -15.77 -15.14
CA GLU A 270 7.20 -14.41 -15.63
C GLU A 270 6.23 -13.35 -15.07
N LEU A 271 4.99 -13.71 -14.71
CA LEU A 271 4.04 -12.76 -14.11
C LEU A 271 4.37 -12.53 -12.64
N GLU A 272 4.67 -13.57 -11.89
CA GLU A 272 5.16 -13.54 -10.51
C GLU A 272 6.44 -12.71 -10.39
N LYS A 273 7.38 -12.90 -11.33
CA LYS A 273 8.60 -12.09 -11.43
C LYS A 273 8.29 -10.61 -11.68
N ARG A 274 7.33 -10.30 -12.56
CA ARG A 274 6.89 -8.91 -12.81
C ARG A 274 6.26 -8.30 -11.57
N LEU A 275 5.44 -9.05 -10.82
CA LEU A 275 4.82 -8.60 -9.58
C LEU A 275 5.88 -8.32 -8.50
N LEU A 276 6.86 -9.20 -8.32
CA LEU A 276 7.96 -8.98 -7.36
C LEU A 276 8.79 -7.73 -7.66
N LEU A 277 9.01 -7.44 -8.96
CA LEU A 277 9.78 -6.28 -9.43
C LEU A 277 8.89 -5.04 -9.66
N SER A 278 7.60 -5.14 -9.37
CA SER A 278 6.65 -4.08 -9.63
C SER A 278 6.88 -2.91 -8.68
N SER A 279 6.26 -1.77 -9.00
CA SER A 279 6.40 -0.57 -8.17
C SER A 279 5.65 -0.69 -6.84
N GLU A 280 4.62 -1.53 -6.83
CA GLU A 280 3.80 -1.90 -5.69
C GLU A 280 4.57 -2.83 -4.75
N ALA A 281 5.53 -3.61 -5.28
CA ALA A 281 6.39 -4.55 -4.56
C ALA A 281 5.64 -5.38 -3.49
N PRO A 282 4.56 -6.10 -3.84
CA PRO A 282 3.78 -6.90 -2.89
C PRO A 282 4.54 -8.13 -2.39
N VAL A 283 3.97 -8.79 -1.39
CA VAL A 283 4.28 -10.19 -1.06
C VAL A 283 3.58 -11.09 -2.07
N VAL A 284 4.34 -11.82 -2.88
CA VAL A 284 3.85 -12.78 -3.87
C VAL A 284 3.90 -14.18 -3.29
N LEU A 285 2.79 -14.93 -3.38
CA LEU A 285 2.71 -16.32 -2.92
C LEU A 285 3.29 -17.28 -3.96
N LEU A 286 4.57 -17.64 -3.81
CA LEU A 286 5.31 -18.50 -4.73
C LEU A 286 5.32 -19.94 -4.26
N LYS A 287 5.29 -20.89 -5.20
CA LYS A 287 5.40 -22.31 -4.88
C LYS A 287 6.84 -22.67 -4.55
N ARG A 288 7.04 -23.35 -3.42
CA ARG A 288 8.35 -23.85 -3.00
C ARG A 288 8.81 -24.98 -3.91
N ILE A 289 10.10 -25.02 -4.23
CA ILE A 289 10.70 -26.13 -4.99
C ILE A 289 10.66 -27.40 -4.11
N ALA A 290 10.29 -28.56 -4.69
CA ALA A 290 9.89 -29.76 -3.95
C ALA A 290 11.01 -30.42 -3.10
N ASP A 291 12.30 -30.18 -3.41
CA ASP A 291 13.43 -30.72 -2.64
C ASP A 291 13.71 -29.97 -1.32
N CYS A 292 12.84 -29.03 -0.96
CA CYS A 292 13.03 -28.10 0.13
C CYS A 292 12.15 -28.38 1.36
N GLY A 293 11.07 -29.15 1.24
CA GLY A 293 10.10 -29.38 2.32
C GLY A 293 10.49 -30.49 3.32
N PRO A 294 9.95 -30.48 4.56
CA PRO A 294 10.05 -31.65 5.43
C PRO A 294 9.33 -32.82 4.75
N ARG A 295 10.08 -33.88 4.43
CA ARG A 295 9.47 -35.15 4.05
C ARG A 295 8.60 -35.59 5.22
N ILE A 296 7.31 -35.83 4.97
CA ILE A 296 6.47 -36.58 5.90
C ILE A 296 7.15 -37.94 6.05
N ALA A 297 7.64 -38.25 7.24
CA ALA A 297 8.21 -39.54 7.54
C ALA A 297 7.11 -40.60 7.35
N GLY A 298 7.09 -41.28 6.21
CA GLY A 298 6.08 -42.31 5.94
C GLY A 298 5.92 -42.79 4.51
N LEU A 299 6.30 -42.03 3.47
CA LEU A 299 6.20 -42.52 2.09
C LEU A 299 7.48 -42.22 1.26
N ASP A 300 8.05 -43.32 0.77
CA ASP A 300 8.96 -43.47 -0.37
C ASP A 300 10.38 -42.87 -0.26
N SER A 301 11.25 -43.67 0.37
CA SER A 301 12.70 -43.59 0.23
C SER A 301 13.15 -44.22 -1.09
N LYS A 302 13.46 -43.39 -2.10
CA LYS A 302 14.42 -43.69 -3.19
C LYS A 302 14.60 -42.47 -4.10
N SER A 303 15.51 -41.58 -3.71
CA SER A 303 16.11 -40.57 -4.59
C SER A 303 17.40 -40.11 -3.92
N GLU A 304 18.50 -40.73 -4.34
CA GLU A 304 19.88 -40.43 -3.94
C GLU A 304 20.51 -39.46 -4.94
N ILE A 305 20.18 -38.17 -4.84
CA ILE A 305 21.05 -37.09 -5.34
C ILE A 305 20.95 -35.94 -4.34
N PRO A 306 22.06 -35.49 -3.71
CA PRO A 306 22.04 -34.40 -2.77
C PRO A 306 21.87 -33.07 -3.51
N ASN A 307 20.62 -32.60 -3.66
CA ASN A 307 20.33 -31.22 -4.05
C ASN A 307 20.61 -30.32 -2.82
N PRO A 308 21.23 -29.13 -2.97
CA PRO A 308 21.60 -28.30 -1.83
C PRO A 308 20.35 -28.00 -0.99
N LYS A 309 20.38 -28.38 0.29
CA LYS A 309 19.29 -28.22 1.25
C LYS A 309 18.71 -26.80 1.16
N SER A 310 17.39 -26.71 1.02
CA SER A 310 16.63 -25.47 1.28
C SER A 310 17.19 -24.72 2.48
N ALA A 311 17.60 -23.48 2.26
CA ALA A 311 18.15 -22.66 3.32
C ALA A 311 17.07 -22.12 4.27
N ILE A 312 15.80 -22.12 3.85
CA ILE A 312 14.68 -21.60 4.67
C ILE A 312 14.22 -22.59 5.74
N ALA A 313 14.11 -22.08 6.97
CA ALA A 313 13.60 -22.76 8.15
C ALA A 313 12.17 -23.30 7.93
N PRO A 314 11.90 -24.61 8.20
CA PRO A 314 10.57 -25.20 8.04
C PRO A 314 9.46 -24.46 8.78
N SER A 315 9.77 -23.85 9.93
CA SER A 315 8.81 -23.08 10.71
C SER A 315 8.39 -21.75 10.04
N VAL A 316 8.98 -21.32 8.93
CA VAL A 316 8.49 -20.13 8.21
C VAL A 316 7.07 -20.33 7.69
N ALA A 317 6.78 -21.50 7.11
CA ALA A 317 5.49 -21.83 6.53
C ALA A 317 5.18 -23.33 6.77
N PRO A 318 4.83 -23.71 8.01
CA PRO A 318 4.65 -25.11 8.37
C PRO A 318 3.53 -25.75 7.53
N ARG A 319 3.83 -26.91 6.95
CA ARG A 319 2.90 -27.70 6.12
C ARG A 319 2.28 -26.94 4.93
N ASN A 320 2.86 -25.81 4.53
CA ASN A 320 2.40 -25.03 3.39
C ASN A 320 3.40 -25.15 2.23
N ARG A 321 2.89 -25.40 1.02
CA ARG A 321 3.70 -25.52 -0.21
C ARG A 321 4.09 -24.16 -0.78
N TYR A 322 3.54 -23.08 -0.25
CA TYR A 322 3.81 -21.72 -0.73
C TYR A 322 4.55 -20.90 0.30
N LEU A 323 5.45 -20.05 -0.17
CA LEU A 323 6.14 -19.03 0.59
C LEU A 323 5.62 -17.66 0.15
N GLY A 324 5.35 -16.77 1.12
CA GLY A 324 5.09 -15.37 0.82
C GLY A 324 6.43 -14.66 0.65
N VAL A 325 6.73 -14.18 -0.55
CA VAL A 325 8.03 -13.60 -0.90
C VAL A 325 7.86 -12.15 -1.34
N MET A 326 8.71 -11.26 -0.84
CA MET A 326 8.84 -9.88 -1.32
C MET A 326 10.31 -9.51 -1.50
N LEU A 327 10.54 -8.47 -2.31
CA LEU A 327 11.85 -7.84 -2.49
C LEU A 327 11.95 -6.54 -1.67
N PRO A 328 13.17 -6.01 -1.46
CA PRO A 328 13.35 -4.78 -0.69
C PRO A 328 12.74 -3.63 -1.49
N TYR A 329 11.89 -2.83 -0.83
CA TYR A 329 11.12 -1.79 -1.51
C TYR A 329 11.41 -0.37 -1.04
N THR A 330 12.07 -0.19 0.11
CA THR A 330 12.58 1.11 0.59
C THR A 330 14.10 1.15 0.53
N PRO A 331 14.72 2.36 0.55
CA PRO A 331 16.18 2.44 0.61
C PRO A 331 16.72 1.80 1.90
N LEU A 332 16.01 1.95 3.03
CA LEU A 332 16.30 1.21 4.27
C LEU A 332 16.35 -0.31 4.05
N HIS A 333 15.33 -0.89 3.42
CA HIS A 333 15.31 -2.33 3.12
C HIS A 333 16.44 -2.72 2.17
N HIS A 334 16.71 -1.94 1.13
CA HIS A 334 17.83 -2.22 0.22
C HIS A 334 19.16 -2.25 0.95
N LEU A 335 19.44 -1.26 1.81
CA LEU A 335 20.69 -1.18 2.57
C LEU A 335 20.80 -2.34 3.57
N LEU A 336 19.73 -2.61 4.33
CA LEU A 336 19.71 -3.70 5.32
C LEU A 336 19.91 -5.06 4.66
N MET A 337 19.20 -5.33 3.56
CA MET A 337 19.29 -6.62 2.86
C MET A 337 20.63 -6.79 2.13
N ALA A 338 21.23 -5.71 1.62
CA ALA A 338 22.58 -5.74 1.06
C ALA A 338 23.64 -6.03 2.14
N GLU A 339 23.48 -5.45 3.33
CA GLU A 339 24.35 -5.72 4.49
C GLU A 339 24.21 -7.19 4.94
N LEU A 340 22.99 -7.73 4.99
CA LEU A 340 22.75 -9.11 5.45
C LEU A 340 23.21 -10.17 4.44
N GLY A 341 22.86 -10.02 3.16
CA GLY A 341 23.17 -11.00 2.11
C GLY A 341 22.39 -12.31 2.19
N PHE A 342 21.30 -12.38 2.96
CA PHE A 342 20.44 -13.57 3.11
C PHE A 342 18.97 -13.20 3.34
N PRO A 343 18.01 -14.12 3.09
CA PRO A 343 16.59 -13.85 3.32
C PRO A 343 16.23 -13.77 4.81
N VAL A 344 15.32 -12.86 5.14
CA VAL A 344 14.78 -12.69 6.49
C VAL A 344 13.27 -12.86 6.51
N VAL A 345 12.72 -13.32 7.63
CA VAL A 345 11.29 -13.12 7.91
C VAL A 345 11.06 -11.63 8.04
N ALA A 346 9.98 -11.13 7.45
CA ALA A 346 9.53 -9.76 7.59
C ALA A 346 8.01 -9.78 7.74
N THR A 347 7.55 -9.89 8.99
CA THR A 347 6.12 -9.91 9.33
C THR A 347 5.71 -8.61 10.01
N SER A 348 4.43 -8.26 10.01
CA SER A 348 3.90 -7.07 10.70
C SER A 348 4.36 -7.00 12.17
N GLY A 349 4.72 -5.81 12.63
CA GLY A 349 5.11 -5.50 14.00
C GLY A 349 3.89 -5.23 14.85
N ASN A 350 3.20 -6.31 15.20
CA ASN A 350 2.01 -6.34 16.04
C ASN A 350 1.93 -7.69 16.76
N LEU A 351 1.12 -7.75 17.82
CA LEU A 351 0.59 -9.01 18.31
C LEU A 351 -0.37 -9.61 17.24
N SER A 352 -0.62 -10.92 17.28
CA SER A 352 -1.53 -11.53 16.30
C SER A 352 -2.87 -10.81 16.25
N ASP A 353 -3.30 -10.51 15.02
CA ASP A 353 -4.62 -9.95 14.69
C ASP A 353 -4.89 -8.51 15.19
N GLU A 354 -3.90 -7.85 15.77
CA GLU A 354 -3.91 -6.40 16.01
C GLU A 354 -3.36 -5.61 14.80
N PRO A 355 -3.65 -4.31 14.66
CA PRO A 355 -3.05 -3.46 13.64
C PRO A 355 -1.54 -3.24 13.85
N ILE A 356 -0.82 -3.05 12.75
CA ILE A 356 0.62 -2.76 12.75
C ILE A 356 0.93 -1.45 13.48
N CYS A 357 1.95 -1.45 14.35
CA CYS A 357 2.40 -0.24 15.03
C CYS A 357 2.99 0.75 14.02
N ILE A 358 2.82 2.05 14.27
CA ILE A 358 3.38 3.13 13.43
C ILE A 358 4.22 4.14 14.22
N ASP A 359 3.95 4.25 15.52
CA ASP A 359 4.71 5.09 16.45
C ASP A 359 5.78 4.27 17.18
N GLU A 360 6.92 4.91 17.45
CA GLU A 360 8.10 4.29 18.05
C GLU A 360 7.86 3.85 19.49
N TRP A 361 7.15 4.66 20.28
CA TRP A 361 6.87 4.38 21.68
C TRP A 361 5.74 3.36 21.81
N GLU A 362 4.73 3.44 20.93
CA GLU A 362 3.72 2.40 20.78
C GLU A 362 4.38 1.05 20.46
N ALA A 363 5.30 1.02 19.49
CA ALA A 363 6.01 -0.20 19.12
C ALA A 363 6.86 -0.74 20.27
N LEU A 364 7.53 0.13 21.03
CA LEU A 364 8.31 -0.27 22.20
C LEU A 364 7.44 -0.92 23.29
N ASP A 365 6.23 -0.40 23.51
CA ASP A 365 5.31 -0.94 24.51
C ASP A 365 4.67 -2.27 24.05
N ARG A 366 4.07 -2.27 22.85
CA ARG A 366 3.32 -3.43 22.32
C ARG A 366 4.21 -4.57 21.88
N LEU A 367 5.44 -4.30 21.43
CA LEU A 367 6.38 -5.33 20.98
C LEU A 367 7.42 -5.70 22.04
N ARG A 368 7.26 -5.19 23.28
CA ARG A 368 8.09 -5.58 24.41
C ARG A 368 7.99 -7.08 24.65
N GLY A 369 9.13 -7.73 24.80
CA GLY A 369 9.20 -9.19 24.94
C GLY A 369 9.07 -9.96 23.61
N ILE A 370 8.76 -9.28 22.51
CA ILE A 370 8.78 -9.87 21.15
C ILE A 370 10.10 -9.54 20.46
N ALA A 371 10.39 -8.25 20.28
CA ALA A 371 11.63 -7.76 19.70
C ALA A 371 12.72 -7.62 20.76
N ASP A 372 13.96 -7.91 20.38
CA ASP A 372 15.13 -7.74 21.24
C ASP A 372 15.74 -6.32 21.08
N VAL A 373 15.63 -5.72 19.89
CA VAL A 373 16.06 -4.35 19.58
C VAL A 373 15.13 -3.70 18.54
N PHE A 374 15.14 -2.37 18.46
CA PHE A 374 14.26 -1.58 17.60
C PHE A 374 15.06 -0.65 16.69
N LEU A 375 15.05 -0.90 15.38
CA LEU A 375 15.60 0.01 14.38
C LEU A 375 14.50 0.99 13.95
N VAL A 376 14.55 2.22 14.47
CA VAL A 376 13.54 3.26 14.28
C VAL A 376 14.05 4.42 13.44
N HIS A 377 13.16 5.35 13.12
CA HIS A 377 13.50 6.62 12.49
C HIS A 377 12.50 7.72 12.84
N ASP A 378 12.99 8.96 12.84
CA ASP A 378 12.25 10.15 13.26
C ASP A 378 11.25 10.70 12.21
N ARG A 379 11.13 10.09 11.02
CA ARG A 379 10.02 10.39 10.10
C ARG A 379 8.70 9.76 10.60
N PRO A 380 7.68 10.55 10.95
CA PRO A 380 6.39 10.00 11.35
C PRO A 380 5.67 9.28 10.21
N ILE A 381 4.87 8.28 10.57
CA ILE A 381 3.94 7.57 9.68
C ILE A 381 2.54 8.00 10.09
N VAL A 382 1.76 8.58 9.17
CA VAL A 382 0.40 9.10 9.44
C VAL A 382 -0.64 7.99 9.36
N ARG A 383 -0.47 7.10 8.40
CA ARG A 383 -1.39 6.00 8.14
C ARG A 383 -0.61 4.71 8.15
N HIS A 384 -1.08 3.77 8.95
CA HIS A 384 -0.58 2.41 8.89
C HIS A 384 -0.98 1.79 7.55
N VAL A 385 -0.08 1.00 6.98
CA VAL A 385 -0.35 0.23 5.76
C VAL A 385 0.45 -1.06 5.81
N ASP A 386 -0.25 -2.19 5.89
CA ASP A 386 0.35 -3.52 5.77
C ASP A 386 0.95 -3.76 4.37
N ASP A 387 1.84 -4.74 4.26
CA ASP A 387 2.25 -5.25 2.95
C ASP A 387 1.09 -5.96 2.25
N SER A 388 0.84 -5.59 0.99
CA SER A 388 -0.13 -6.29 0.13
C SER A 388 0.34 -7.72 -0.13
N VAL A 389 -0.62 -8.63 -0.28
CA VAL A 389 -0.36 -10.04 -0.59
C VAL A 389 -1.10 -10.40 -1.88
N VAL A 390 -0.39 -10.96 -2.84
CA VAL A 390 -0.91 -11.34 -4.15
C VAL A 390 -0.51 -12.76 -4.52
N ARG A 391 -1.27 -13.37 -5.41
CA ARG A 391 -0.95 -14.65 -6.04
C ARG A 391 -1.32 -14.60 -7.51
N VAL A 392 -0.61 -15.35 -8.34
CA VAL A 392 -1.05 -15.60 -9.72
C VAL A 392 -1.99 -16.81 -9.75
N MET A 393 -3.18 -16.62 -10.32
CA MET A 393 -4.16 -17.68 -10.54
C MET A 393 -4.74 -17.57 -11.94
N MET A 394 -4.75 -18.68 -12.69
CA MET A 394 -5.20 -18.72 -14.08
C MET A 394 -4.56 -17.64 -14.99
N GLY A 395 -3.27 -17.36 -14.77
CA GLY A 395 -2.51 -16.37 -15.55
C GLY A 395 -2.86 -14.90 -15.26
N ARG A 396 -3.57 -14.62 -14.17
CA ARG A 396 -3.90 -13.27 -13.71
C ARG A 396 -3.47 -13.05 -12.27
N GLU A 397 -3.20 -11.80 -11.93
CA GLU A 397 -2.98 -11.37 -10.55
C GLU A 397 -4.30 -11.47 -9.76
N LEU A 398 -4.23 -12.08 -8.58
CA LEU A 398 -5.29 -12.09 -7.59
C LEU A 398 -4.76 -11.45 -6.31
N VAL A 399 -5.35 -10.32 -5.91
CA VAL A 399 -5.00 -9.63 -4.67
C VAL A 399 -5.71 -10.31 -3.51
N VAL A 400 -4.94 -10.93 -2.61
CA VAL A 400 -5.45 -11.58 -1.38
C VAL A 400 -5.57 -10.56 -0.25
N ARG A 401 -4.67 -9.59 -0.21
CA ARG A 401 -4.71 -8.46 0.72
C ARG A 401 -4.33 -7.19 -0.03
N ARG A 402 -5.28 -6.25 -0.12
CA ARG A 402 -5.09 -4.92 -0.71
C ARG A 402 -4.62 -3.94 0.36
N ALA A 403 -3.37 -3.50 0.29
CA ALA A 403 -2.78 -2.54 1.21
C ALA A 403 -1.66 -1.73 0.50
N ARG A 404 -0.40 -1.83 0.93
CA ARG A 404 0.72 -1.06 0.35
C ARG A 404 0.86 -1.28 -1.15
N GLY A 405 1.04 -0.20 -1.90
CA GLY A 405 1.18 -0.23 -3.36
C GLY A 405 -0.15 -0.19 -4.12
N TYR A 406 -1.28 -0.54 -3.47
CA TYR A 406 -2.60 -0.59 -4.13
C TYR A 406 -3.55 0.43 -3.52
N SER A 407 -3.69 0.44 -2.19
CA SER A 407 -4.48 1.44 -1.48
C SER A 407 -3.74 2.80 -1.49
N PRO A 408 -4.44 3.93 -1.72
CA PRO A 408 -5.90 4.10 -1.69
C PRO A 408 -6.52 4.22 -3.10
N PHE A 409 -5.98 3.57 -4.14
CA PHE A 409 -6.59 3.71 -5.47
C PHE A 409 -8.06 3.28 -5.45
N PRO A 410 -8.97 4.08 -6.04
CA PRO A 410 -10.38 3.78 -6.00
C PRO A 410 -10.77 2.71 -7.01
N VAL A 411 -11.97 2.18 -6.83
CA VAL A 411 -12.75 1.56 -7.90
C VAL A 411 -13.58 2.66 -8.55
N HIS A 412 -13.56 2.74 -9.88
CA HIS A 412 -14.30 3.76 -10.62
C HIS A 412 -15.75 3.29 -10.85
N LEU A 413 -16.70 4.19 -10.66
CA LEU A 413 -18.10 3.99 -10.97
C LEU A 413 -18.43 4.65 -12.31
N LYS A 414 -19.31 4.01 -13.09
CA LYS A 414 -19.82 4.58 -14.34
C LYS A 414 -20.59 5.88 -14.12
N GLU A 415 -21.31 5.97 -13.00
CA GLU A 415 -22.09 7.14 -12.62
C GLU A 415 -21.70 7.61 -11.21
N PRO A 416 -21.73 8.93 -10.94
CA PRO A 416 -21.47 9.45 -9.60
C PRO A 416 -22.47 8.92 -8.57
N ALA A 417 -21.96 8.49 -7.43
CA ALA A 417 -22.75 8.10 -6.26
C ALA A 417 -22.78 9.24 -5.23
N PRO A 418 -23.85 9.32 -4.40
CA PRO A 418 -23.82 10.17 -3.21
C PRO A 418 -22.70 9.71 -2.25
N PRO A 419 -22.29 10.57 -1.30
CA PRO A 419 -21.34 10.19 -0.26
C PRO A 419 -21.79 8.98 0.57
N ILE A 420 -21.21 7.81 0.30
CA ILE A 420 -21.52 6.55 0.99
C ILE A 420 -20.29 6.05 1.72
N LEU A 421 -20.44 5.72 3.02
CA LEU A 421 -19.43 5.00 3.78
C LEU A 421 -19.81 3.53 3.91
N ALA A 422 -19.07 2.62 3.27
CA ALA A 422 -19.20 1.19 3.50
C ALA A 422 -18.21 0.73 4.58
N VAL A 423 -18.73 0.13 5.65
CA VAL A 423 -17.92 -0.26 6.83
C VAL A 423 -17.42 -1.70 6.79
N GLY A 424 -17.84 -2.50 5.81
CA GLY A 424 -17.37 -3.86 5.57
C GLY A 424 -17.80 -4.89 6.64
N GLY A 425 -17.21 -6.09 6.54
CA GLY A 425 -17.43 -7.20 7.47
C GLY A 425 -16.56 -7.12 8.74
N HIS A 426 -16.47 -8.21 9.49
CA HIS A 426 -15.69 -8.24 10.74
C HIS A 426 -14.23 -8.70 10.56
N LEU A 427 -14.03 -9.72 9.72
CA LEU A 427 -12.74 -10.33 9.46
C LEU A 427 -12.07 -9.68 8.25
N LYS A 428 -10.76 -9.48 8.31
CA LYS A 428 -9.92 -8.86 7.29
C LYS A 428 -10.51 -7.55 6.77
N ASN A 429 -11.09 -6.75 7.67
CA ASN A 429 -11.90 -5.59 7.36
C ASN A 429 -11.15 -4.55 6.52
N THR A 430 -11.93 -3.92 5.64
CA THR A 430 -11.61 -2.68 4.93
C THR A 430 -12.86 -1.82 4.91
N VAL A 431 -12.70 -0.50 4.91
CA VAL A 431 -13.79 0.46 4.72
C VAL A 431 -13.67 1.11 3.35
N ALA A 432 -14.78 1.59 2.80
CA ALA A 432 -14.78 2.31 1.54
C ALA A 432 -15.60 3.60 1.62
N LEU A 433 -15.13 4.66 0.98
CA LEU A 433 -15.82 5.94 0.89
C LEU A 433 -16.08 6.30 -0.57
N ALA A 434 -17.34 6.42 -0.95
CA ALA A 434 -17.75 6.89 -2.26
C ALA A 434 -17.72 8.42 -2.30
N VAL A 435 -17.05 9.00 -3.30
CA VAL A 435 -16.98 10.44 -3.55
C VAL A 435 -17.10 10.66 -5.06
N GLY A 436 -18.26 11.14 -5.50
CA GLY A 436 -18.56 11.25 -6.92
C GLY A 436 -18.54 9.88 -7.59
N ASP A 437 -17.76 9.74 -8.66
CA ASP A 437 -17.59 8.53 -9.46
C ASP A 437 -16.45 7.61 -8.96
N ASN A 438 -15.97 7.81 -7.73
CA ASN A 438 -14.84 7.06 -7.17
C ASN A 438 -15.21 6.42 -5.83
N VAL A 439 -14.90 5.13 -5.66
CA VAL A 439 -15.01 4.40 -4.39
C VAL A 439 -13.62 4.15 -3.84
N PHE A 440 -13.20 4.96 -2.86
CA PHE A 440 -11.90 4.87 -2.22
C PHE A 440 -11.90 3.77 -1.15
N ILE A 441 -11.19 2.68 -1.40
CA ILE A 441 -11.05 1.57 -0.46
C ILE A 441 -9.83 1.81 0.44
N SER A 442 -10.00 1.63 1.74
CA SER A 442 -8.93 1.75 2.73
C SER A 442 -7.84 0.69 2.51
N GLN A 443 -6.73 0.85 3.22
CA GLN A 443 -5.84 -0.27 3.49
C GLN A 443 -6.56 -1.35 4.32
N HIS A 444 -6.00 -2.56 4.30
CA HIS A 444 -6.36 -3.62 5.25
C HIS A 444 -6.25 -3.13 6.70
N ILE A 445 -7.33 -3.32 7.47
CA ILE A 445 -7.41 -2.94 8.90
C ILE A 445 -7.12 -4.15 9.78
N GLY A 446 -7.60 -5.33 9.39
CA GLY A 446 -7.45 -6.58 10.13
C GLY A 446 -8.79 -7.09 10.68
N ASP A 447 -8.72 -7.95 11.69
CA ASP A 447 -9.90 -8.50 12.35
C ASP A 447 -10.32 -7.55 13.48
N LEU A 448 -11.59 -7.18 13.56
CA LEU A 448 -12.06 -6.12 14.47
C LEU A 448 -12.18 -6.57 15.95
N GLU A 449 -11.69 -7.75 16.30
CA GLU A 449 -11.92 -8.39 17.61
C GLU A 449 -11.24 -7.68 18.79
N THR A 450 -10.15 -6.95 18.55
CA THR A 450 -9.38 -6.27 19.60
C THR A 450 -9.76 -4.80 19.71
N LYS A 451 -9.53 -4.21 20.89
CA LYS A 451 -9.75 -2.79 21.13
C LYS A 451 -8.90 -1.94 20.18
N GLU A 452 -7.65 -2.34 19.99
CA GLU A 452 -6.66 -1.70 19.14
C GLU A 452 -7.09 -1.73 17.66
N ALA A 453 -7.68 -2.85 17.21
CA ALA A 453 -8.26 -2.98 15.88
C ALA A 453 -9.47 -2.07 15.69
N TYR A 454 -10.39 -2.04 16.67
CA TYR A 454 -11.57 -1.19 16.59
C TYR A 454 -11.24 0.32 16.64
N GLU A 455 -10.29 0.73 17.48
CA GLU A 455 -9.78 2.11 17.49
C GLU A 455 -9.14 2.47 16.15
N THR A 456 -8.39 1.54 15.55
CA THR A 456 -7.78 1.74 14.24
C THR A 456 -8.82 1.85 13.14
N PHE A 457 -9.86 1.01 13.16
CA PHE A 457 -11.02 1.11 12.28
C PHE A 457 -11.66 2.51 12.34
N TYR A 458 -11.92 3.02 13.54
CA TYR A 458 -12.44 4.37 13.74
C TYR A 458 -11.49 5.44 13.17
N ARG A 459 -10.19 5.35 13.47
CA ARG A 459 -9.17 6.29 12.95
C ARG A 459 -9.11 6.28 11.43
N VAL A 460 -9.24 5.13 10.77
CA VAL A 460 -9.22 5.02 9.30
C VAL A 460 -10.43 5.70 8.69
N ILE A 461 -11.62 5.49 9.24
CA ILE A 461 -12.86 6.14 8.79
C ILE A 461 -12.73 7.67 8.91
N GLN A 462 -12.24 8.17 10.05
CA GLN A 462 -12.01 9.61 10.25
C GLN A 462 -10.93 10.16 9.31
N SER A 463 -9.87 9.39 9.08
CA SER A 463 -8.78 9.78 8.20
C SER A 463 -9.24 9.94 6.75
N LEU A 464 -10.05 9.01 6.23
CA LEU A 464 -10.59 9.09 4.87
C LEU A 464 -11.56 10.27 4.70
N GLN A 465 -12.49 10.45 5.64
CA GLN A 465 -13.41 11.58 5.61
C GLN A 465 -12.69 12.93 5.68
N THR A 466 -11.64 13.04 6.51
CA THR A 466 -10.85 14.27 6.64
C THR A 466 -10.01 14.53 5.37
N LEU A 467 -9.41 13.47 4.81
CA LEU A 467 -8.58 13.58 3.61
C LEU A 467 -9.38 14.11 2.42
N TYR A 468 -10.56 13.53 2.18
CA TYR A 468 -11.45 13.91 1.09
C TYR A 468 -12.45 15.03 1.45
N GLN A 469 -12.50 15.47 2.71
CA GLN A 469 -13.45 16.47 3.21
C GLN A 469 -14.92 16.13 2.89
N VAL A 470 -15.28 14.87 3.02
CA VAL A 470 -16.62 14.36 2.74
C VAL A 470 -17.25 13.83 4.01
N LYS A 471 -18.53 14.16 4.21
CA LYS A 471 -19.37 13.54 5.23
C LYS A 471 -20.33 12.57 4.55
N PRO A 472 -20.45 11.32 5.01
CA PRO A 472 -21.34 10.35 4.40
C PRO A 472 -22.80 10.75 4.65
N GLU A 473 -23.61 10.64 3.61
CA GLU A 473 -25.08 10.76 3.66
C GLU A 473 -25.74 9.41 3.96
N GLN A 474 -25.02 8.32 3.65
CA GLN A 474 -25.44 6.94 3.87
C GLN A 474 -24.28 6.10 4.40
N VAL A 475 -24.61 5.11 5.23
CA VAL A 475 -23.67 4.10 5.72
C VAL A 475 -24.15 2.72 5.29
N VAL A 476 -23.25 1.92 4.73
CA VAL A 476 -23.50 0.55 4.28
C VAL A 476 -22.78 -0.42 5.20
N CYS A 477 -23.49 -1.40 5.76
CA CYS A 477 -22.90 -2.44 6.61
C CYS A 477 -23.34 -3.85 6.20
N ASP A 478 -22.67 -4.86 6.76
CA ASP A 478 -23.11 -6.24 6.66
C ASP A 478 -24.47 -6.44 7.38
N MET A 479 -25.26 -7.40 6.94
CA MET A 479 -26.49 -7.81 7.62
C MET A 479 -26.24 -8.47 8.99
N HIS A 480 -25.02 -8.95 9.27
CA HIS A 480 -24.69 -9.56 10.56
C HIS A 480 -24.87 -8.55 11.70
N PRO A 481 -25.79 -8.79 12.67
CA PRO A 481 -26.15 -7.80 13.68
C PRO A 481 -25.03 -7.53 14.70
N ASP A 482 -24.21 -8.55 15.01
CA ASP A 482 -23.19 -8.49 16.06
C ASP A 482 -21.80 -8.05 15.57
N TYR A 483 -21.64 -7.74 14.29
CA TYR A 483 -20.36 -7.21 13.83
C TYR A 483 -20.13 -5.82 14.43
N LEU A 484 -18.91 -5.57 14.94
CA LEU A 484 -18.52 -4.27 15.44
C LEU A 484 -18.61 -3.18 14.36
N SER A 485 -18.34 -3.52 13.09
CA SER A 485 -18.59 -2.63 11.96
C SER A 485 -20.08 -2.27 11.82
N THR A 486 -20.98 -3.26 11.94
CA THR A 486 -22.44 -3.06 11.91
C THR A 486 -22.95 -2.24 13.10
N GLN A 487 -22.40 -2.47 14.30
CA GLN A 487 -22.72 -1.69 15.49
C GLN A 487 -22.30 -0.22 15.31
N TYR A 488 -21.08 0.02 14.84
CA TYR A 488 -20.61 1.36 14.47
C TYR A 488 -21.56 2.04 13.48
N ALA A 489 -21.97 1.32 12.42
CA ALA A 489 -22.86 1.87 11.40
C ALA A 489 -24.20 2.33 11.99
N LYS A 490 -24.79 1.54 12.90
CA LYS A 490 -26.04 1.89 13.61
C LYS A 490 -25.87 3.09 14.54
N GLU A 491 -24.72 3.22 15.20
CA GLU A 491 -24.43 4.32 16.13
C GLU A 491 -24.20 5.66 15.42
N THR A 492 -23.92 5.67 14.12
CA THR A 492 -23.68 6.92 13.37
C THR A 492 -24.90 7.84 13.28
N GLY A 493 -26.12 7.29 13.37
CA GLY A 493 -27.36 8.05 13.17
C GLY A 493 -27.60 8.50 11.71
N VAL A 494 -26.78 8.05 10.78
CA VAL A 494 -26.89 8.31 9.33
C VAL A 494 -27.79 7.24 8.69
N SER A 495 -28.37 7.52 7.51
CA SER A 495 -29.18 6.54 6.78
C SER A 495 -28.40 5.23 6.57
N LEU A 496 -28.98 4.11 7.02
CA LEU A 496 -28.31 2.81 7.07
C LEU A 496 -28.84 1.86 5.99
N ILE A 497 -27.94 1.22 5.25
CA ILE A 497 -28.25 0.17 4.29
C ILE A 497 -27.51 -1.10 4.70
N SER A 498 -28.26 -2.17 4.99
CA SER A 498 -27.68 -3.48 5.29
C SER A 498 -27.60 -4.33 4.02
N VAL A 499 -26.42 -4.87 3.72
CA VAL A 499 -26.16 -5.69 2.53
C VAL A 499 -25.76 -7.11 2.94
N GLN A 500 -26.30 -8.10 2.24
CA GLN A 500 -26.00 -9.51 2.53
C GLN A 500 -24.55 -9.84 2.11
N HIS A 501 -23.82 -10.56 2.97
CA HIS A 501 -22.38 -10.83 2.83
C HIS A 501 -21.96 -11.45 1.48
N HIS A 502 -22.69 -12.48 1.04
CA HIS A 502 -22.38 -13.22 -0.19
C HIS A 502 -22.76 -12.42 -1.45
N TYR A 503 -23.86 -11.68 -1.37
CA TYR A 503 -24.22 -10.71 -2.39
C TYR A 503 -23.15 -9.62 -2.53
N ALA A 504 -22.61 -9.12 -1.42
CA ALA A 504 -21.50 -8.16 -1.44
C ALA A 504 -20.23 -8.74 -2.11
N HIS A 505 -19.89 -10.01 -1.89
CA HIS A 505 -18.79 -10.68 -2.60
C HIS A 505 -19.01 -10.67 -4.12
N VAL A 506 -20.20 -11.07 -4.58
CA VAL A 506 -20.53 -11.07 -6.02
C VAL A 506 -20.51 -9.64 -6.59
N ALA A 507 -21.14 -8.68 -5.89
CA ALA A 507 -21.19 -7.29 -6.30
C ALA A 507 -19.79 -6.66 -6.40
N SER A 508 -18.86 -7.02 -5.50
CA SER A 508 -17.47 -6.54 -5.58
C SER A 508 -16.75 -7.01 -6.84
N CYS A 509 -16.97 -8.26 -7.24
CA CYS A 509 -16.43 -8.84 -8.48
C CYS A 509 -17.04 -8.16 -9.72
N MET A 510 -18.35 -7.88 -9.70
CA MET A 510 -19.01 -7.14 -10.78
C MET A 510 -18.44 -5.72 -10.91
N ALA A 511 -18.27 -5.02 -9.79
CA ALA A 511 -17.74 -3.66 -9.76
C ALA A 511 -16.30 -3.59 -10.29
N GLU A 512 -15.42 -4.52 -9.91
CA GLU A 512 -14.03 -4.54 -10.40
C GLU A 512 -13.92 -4.88 -11.89
N ASN A 513 -14.87 -5.64 -12.44
CA ASN A 513 -14.88 -6.05 -13.85
C ASN A 513 -15.82 -5.20 -14.72
N GLU A 514 -16.39 -4.11 -14.18
CA GLU A 514 -17.34 -3.23 -14.88
C GLU A 514 -18.51 -4.00 -15.55
N MET A 515 -18.97 -5.06 -14.87
CA MET A 515 -20.00 -5.95 -15.40
C MET A 515 -21.40 -5.36 -15.18
N GLU A 516 -22.20 -5.33 -16.25
CA GLU A 516 -23.59 -4.88 -16.25
C GLU A 516 -24.57 -6.04 -16.48
N GLY A 517 -25.80 -5.86 -16.02
CA GLY A 517 -26.88 -6.82 -16.20
C GLY A 517 -26.82 -8.02 -15.24
N PRO A 518 -27.76 -8.96 -15.37
CA PRO A 518 -27.91 -10.06 -14.43
C PRO A 518 -26.78 -11.09 -14.58
N VAL A 519 -26.27 -11.58 -13.44
CA VAL A 519 -25.18 -12.57 -13.39
C VAL A 519 -25.54 -13.74 -12.47
N LEU A 520 -24.97 -14.91 -12.78
CA LEU A 520 -24.90 -16.02 -11.84
C LEU A 520 -23.62 -15.91 -11.01
N GLY A 521 -23.74 -15.41 -9.79
CA GLY A 521 -22.64 -15.33 -8.83
C GLY A 521 -22.45 -16.63 -8.05
N VAL A 522 -21.20 -17.04 -7.87
CA VAL A 522 -20.81 -18.16 -7.01
C VAL A 522 -20.00 -17.60 -5.86
N SER A 523 -20.54 -17.67 -4.64
CA SER A 523 -19.90 -17.13 -3.44
C SER A 523 -19.63 -18.25 -2.44
N TRP A 524 -18.38 -18.67 -2.37
CA TRP A 524 -17.90 -19.70 -1.45
C TRP A 524 -16.93 -19.08 -0.45
N ASP A 525 -17.35 -19.00 0.80
CA ASP A 525 -16.58 -18.46 1.91
C ASP A 525 -16.56 -19.43 3.11
N GLY A 526 -16.09 -18.96 4.26
CA GLY A 526 -16.16 -19.73 5.50
C GLY A 526 -17.53 -19.65 6.17
N THR A 527 -17.91 -18.44 6.58
CA THR A 527 -19.14 -18.18 7.30
C THR A 527 -19.66 -16.78 7.00
N GLY A 528 -20.85 -16.68 6.42
CA GLY A 528 -21.59 -15.42 6.30
C GLY A 528 -23.00 -15.50 6.86
N TYR A 529 -23.52 -14.37 7.33
CA TYR A 529 -24.86 -14.29 7.92
C TYR A 529 -25.94 -14.44 6.83
N GLY A 530 -26.75 -15.48 6.96
CA GLY A 530 -27.89 -15.74 6.10
C GLY A 530 -29.12 -14.94 6.51
N MET A 531 -29.92 -14.53 5.53
CA MET A 531 -31.18 -13.81 5.78
C MET A 531 -32.22 -14.63 6.54
N ASP A 532 -32.05 -15.95 6.61
CA ASP A 532 -32.91 -16.90 7.31
C ASP A 532 -32.35 -17.31 8.68
N GLY A 533 -31.38 -16.57 9.21
CA GLY A 533 -30.73 -16.86 10.49
C GLY A 533 -29.79 -18.08 10.45
N THR A 534 -29.45 -18.58 9.26
CA THR A 534 -28.48 -19.67 9.10
C THR A 534 -27.12 -19.15 8.62
N ILE A 535 -26.08 -19.99 8.74
CA ILE A 535 -24.76 -19.69 8.18
C ILE A 535 -24.75 -20.09 6.71
N TRP A 536 -24.34 -19.16 5.86
CA TRP A 536 -24.07 -19.39 4.44
C TRP A 536 -22.56 -19.54 4.22
N GLY A 537 -22.19 -20.18 3.10
CA GLY A 537 -20.79 -20.35 2.69
C GLY A 537 -20.58 -21.15 1.41
N GLY A 538 -21.67 -21.55 0.73
CA GLY A 538 -21.66 -22.41 -0.44
C GLY A 538 -22.75 -22.04 -1.43
N GLU A 539 -22.83 -20.76 -1.79
CA GLU A 539 -24.02 -20.17 -2.40
C GLU A 539 -23.88 -19.91 -3.90
N PHE A 540 -25.00 -20.13 -4.61
CA PHE A 540 -25.21 -19.70 -5.99
C PHE A 540 -26.32 -18.67 -5.99
N LEU A 541 -25.99 -17.45 -6.43
CA LEU A 541 -26.88 -16.30 -6.41
C LEU A 541 -27.15 -15.83 -7.84
N TRP A 542 -28.42 -15.74 -8.22
CA TRP A 542 -28.82 -14.97 -9.39
C TRP A 542 -28.93 -13.51 -8.97
N VAL A 543 -28.00 -12.67 -9.42
CA VAL A 543 -27.91 -11.27 -9.06
C VAL A 543 -28.45 -10.43 -10.22
N ASP A 544 -29.36 -9.51 -9.93
CA ASP A 544 -29.81 -8.46 -10.85
C ASP A 544 -29.22 -7.10 -10.44
N GLU A 545 -29.69 -5.99 -11.04
CA GLU A 545 -29.14 -4.65 -10.79
C GLU A 545 -29.27 -4.18 -9.33
N THR A 546 -30.28 -4.63 -8.58
CA THR A 546 -30.58 -4.12 -7.24
C THR A 546 -30.87 -5.20 -6.20
N SER A 547 -30.91 -6.46 -6.61
CA SER A 547 -31.43 -7.57 -5.83
C SER A 547 -30.72 -8.89 -6.17
N PHE A 548 -30.96 -9.91 -5.36
CA PHE A 548 -30.46 -11.25 -5.63
C PHE A 548 -31.47 -12.33 -5.22
N HIS A 549 -31.40 -13.46 -5.92
CA HIS A 549 -32.14 -14.69 -5.60
C HIS A 549 -31.16 -15.83 -5.37
N ARG A 550 -31.29 -16.52 -4.24
CA ARG A 550 -30.50 -17.73 -3.94
C ARG A 550 -31.06 -18.90 -4.75
N VAL A 551 -30.33 -19.34 -5.77
CA VAL A 551 -30.79 -20.38 -6.73
C VAL A 551 -30.29 -21.78 -6.40
N ALA A 552 -29.13 -21.90 -5.75
CA ALA A 552 -28.63 -23.16 -5.23
C ALA A 552 -27.73 -22.94 -4.02
N THR A 553 -27.62 -23.98 -3.18
CA THR A 553 -26.79 -23.99 -1.96
C THR A 553 -26.31 -25.40 -1.68
N PHE A 554 -25.19 -25.53 -0.96
CA PHE A 554 -24.85 -26.79 -0.32
C PHE A 554 -25.90 -27.22 0.70
N ARG A 555 -26.01 -28.55 0.89
CA ARG A 555 -26.89 -29.14 1.90
C ARG A 555 -26.41 -28.71 3.29
N ARG A 556 -27.32 -28.12 4.06
CA ARG A 556 -27.04 -27.69 5.43
C ARG A 556 -26.65 -28.87 6.32
N TYR A 557 -25.70 -28.62 7.21
CA TYR A 557 -25.28 -29.53 8.26
C TYR A 557 -25.14 -28.76 9.58
N ARG A 558 -25.03 -29.48 10.70
CA ARG A 558 -24.93 -28.87 12.04
C ARG A 558 -23.47 -28.65 12.40
N LEU A 559 -23.18 -27.49 12.98
CA LEU A 559 -21.87 -27.14 13.55
C LEU A 559 -22.00 -27.09 15.08
N PRO A 560 -21.78 -28.21 15.80
CA PRO A 560 -21.83 -28.22 17.26
C PRO A 560 -20.78 -27.26 17.83
N GLY A 561 -21.17 -26.40 18.76
CA GLY A 561 -20.26 -25.43 19.38
C GLY A 561 -19.98 -24.17 18.53
N GLY A 562 -20.64 -23.99 17.38
CA GLY A 562 -20.53 -22.78 16.56
C GLY A 562 -19.09 -22.49 16.15
N ALA A 563 -18.52 -21.37 16.64
CA ALA A 563 -17.15 -20.98 16.37
C ALA A 563 -16.10 -22.00 16.84
N MET A 564 -16.42 -22.86 17.81
CA MET A 564 -15.49 -23.91 18.25
C MET A 564 -15.19 -24.92 17.13
N ALA A 565 -16.19 -25.26 16.30
CA ALA A 565 -16.01 -26.15 15.17
C ALA A 565 -15.05 -25.59 14.09
N ILE A 566 -14.77 -24.29 14.11
CA ILE A 566 -13.76 -23.67 13.23
C ILE A 566 -12.35 -23.93 13.76
N LYS A 567 -12.18 -23.95 15.08
CA LYS A 567 -10.90 -24.19 15.75
C LYS A 567 -10.57 -25.68 15.89
N GLU A 568 -11.60 -26.52 15.96
CA GLU A 568 -11.51 -27.97 16.07
C GLU A 568 -12.30 -28.64 14.92
N PRO A 569 -11.75 -28.65 13.69
CA PRO A 569 -12.45 -29.14 12.48
C PRO A 569 -12.75 -30.65 12.45
#